data_AF-X0U7G9-F1
#
_entry.id   AF-X0U7G9-F1
#
_cell.length_a   1.000
_cell.length_b   1.000
_cell.length_c   1.000
_cell.angle_alpha   90.00
_cell.angle_beta   90.00
_cell.angle_gamma   90.00
#
_symmetry.space_group_name_H-M   'P 1'
#
loop_
_entity.id
_entity.type
_entity.pdbx_description
1 polymer ?
#
loop_
_entity_poly.entity_id
_entity_poly.type
_entity_poly.pdbx_seq_one_letter_code
_entity_poly.pdbx_strand_id
1 'polypeptide(L)'
;GGAVQGGYNPDATECWQEGLRIPPVKIVERGKLRKDVWDLIFANIRLDIVSEDMRAEMGACVVGERRLLALIDKYGHETFCDVKQHLFEATRKMMQAEIRTIPQGSYEGQATVYFDGKNPGSTYQIRVRITVADGRITFDYSETDPQTPGFVNGTYTSSASATILTFLQMVNPDIPHNEGMVEPIEIIIPEGTILNAAYPAATTFGNHLCPPNADAIIRALAPVIPDRVTAGWNQLLCALTTGVDPRKGEKFVDIGFMGLKGGSGAM
;
A
#
# COMPACT_ATOMS: atom_id res chain seq x y z
N GLY A 1 18.12 8.11 -0.48
CA GLY A 1 19.44 8.01 0.14
C GLY A 1 19.67 6.70 0.83
N GLY A 2 19.63 5.58 0.10
CA GLY A 2 20.03 4.26 0.62
C GLY A 2 21.38 3.82 0.05
N ALA A 3 21.82 2.62 0.41
CA ALA A 3 23.09 2.04 -0.08
C ALA A 3 23.13 1.92 -1.62
N VAL A 4 21.98 1.75 -2.27
CA VAL A 4 21.83 1.69 -3.73
C VAL A 4 21.06 2.88 -4.29
N GLN A 5 21.16 3.09 -5.61
CA GLN A 5 20.30 4.04 -6.33
C GLN A 5 18.93 3.39 -6.56
N GLY A 6 17.84 4.13 -6.33
CA GLY A 6 16.47 3.62 -6.42
C GLY A 6 15.89 2.95 -5.18
N GLY A 7 16.67 2.81 -4.10
CA GLY A 7 16.15 2.45 -2.78
C GLY A 7 15.93 0.94 -2.55
N TYR A 8 15.63 0.16 -3.57
CA TYR A 8 15.49 -1.30 -3.47
C TYR A 8 16.86 -1.98 -3.37
N ASN A 9 17.39 -2.09 -2.15
CA ASN A 9 18.65 -2.77 -1.85
C ASN A 9 18.40 -4.27 -1.63
N PRO A 10 18.73 -5.16 -2.58
CA PRO A 10 18.48 -6.60 -2.42
C PRO A 10 19.30 -7.24 -1.30
N ASP A 11 20.45 -6.64 -0.95
CA ASP A 11 21.32 -7.11 0.12
C ASP A 11 20.83 -6.70 1.52
N ALA A 12 19.78 -5.87 1.61
CA ALA A 12 19.30 -5.36 2.89
C ALA A 12 18.75 -6.47 3.79
N THR A 13 19.20 -6.49 5.04
CA THR A 13 18.66 -7.32 6.14
C THR A 13 17.90 -6.51 7.17
N GLU A 14 18.23 -5.23 7.27
CA GLU A 14 17.72 -4.33 8.28
C GLU A 14 17.29 -3.01 7.65
N CYS A 15 16.27 -2.38 8.22
CA CYS A 15 15.66 -1.16 7.68
C CYS A 15 16.63 0.02 7.51
N TRP A 16 17.74 0.05 8.26
CA TRP A 16 18.76 1.10 8.11
C TRP A 16 19.55 1.02 6.80
N GLN A 17 19.61 -0.15 6.18
CA GLN A 17 20.27 -0.36 4.88
C GLN A 17 19.39 0.09 3.70
N GLU A 18 18.15 0.48 3.99
CA GLU A 18 17.11 0.88 3.03
C GLU A 18 17.01 2.41 2.88
N GLY A 19 17.87 3.14 3.58
CA GLY A 19 18.01 4.59 3.47
C GLY A 19 17.41 5.35 4.65
N LEU A 20 16.95 6.57 4.39
CA LEU A 20 16.55 7.50 5.44
C LEU A 20 15.13 7.19 5.93
N ARG A 21 15.00 6.77 7.19
CA ARG A 21 13.71 6.61 7.86
C ARG A 21 13.28 7.91 8.52
N ILE A 22 12.23 8.53 7.99
CA ILE A 22 11.73 9.83 8.44
C ILE A 22 10.45 9.59 9.25
N PRO A 23 10.45 9.76 10.59
CA PRO A 23 9.21 9.77 11.36
C PRO A 23 8.38 11.02 11.02
N PRO A 24 7.11 11.11 11.44
CA PRO A 24 6.31 12.31 11.25
C PRO A 24 7.00 13.55 11.87
N VAL A 25 7.55 14.41 11.01
CA VAL A 25 8.24 15.65 11.40
C VAL A 25 7.69 16.83 10.60
N LYS A 26 7.64 17.99 11.24
CA LYS A 26 7.10 19.20 10.62
C LYS A 26 8.15 19.86 9.72
N ILE A 27 7.91 19.86 8.40
CA ILE A 27 8.78 20.52 7.41
C ILE A 27 8.36 21.97 7.10
N VAL A 28 7.12 22.36 7.41
CA VAL A 28 6.63 23.74 7.30
C VAL A 28 5.97 24.16 8.60
N GLU A 29 6.38 25.29 9.13
CA GLU A 29 5.87 25.85 10.36
C GLU A 29 5.39 27.29 10.14
N ARG A 30 4.10 27.54 10.38
CA ARG A 30 3.46 28.85 10.19
C ARG A 30 3.72 29.44 8.78
N GLY A 31 3.59 28.59 7.75
CA GLY A 31 3.83 28.96 6.36
C GLY A 31 5.30 29.15 5.97
N LYS A 32 6.25 28.89 6.88
CA LYS A 32 7.69 28.99 6.59
C LYS A 32 8.33 27.60 6.56
N LEU A 33 9.14 27.35 5.53
CA LEU A 33 9.91 26.11 5.43
C LEU A 33 10.90 26.02 6.59
N ARG A 34 10.89 24.89 7.29
CA ARG A 34 11.90 24.52 8.28
C ARG A 34 13.16 24.10 7.55
N LYS A 35 13.98 25.09 7.18
CA LYS A 35 15.18 24.88 6.37
C LYS A 35 16.17 23.91 7.02
N ASP A 36 16.29 23.95 8.34
CA ASP A 36 17.07 22.99 9.13
C ASP A 36 16.64 21.54 8.88
N VAL A 37 15.33 21.26 8.91
CA VAL A 37 14.77 19.91 8.68
C VAL A 37 14.86 19.53 7.20
N TRP A 38 14.53 20.47 6.31
CA TRP A 38 14.57 20.27 4.86
C TRP A 38 15.98 19.92 4.40
N ASP A 39 16.97 20.74 4.78
CA ASP A 39 18.36 20.55 4.39
C ASP A 39 18.91 19.24 4.97
N LEU A 40 18.52 18.86 6.20
CA LEU A 40 18.89 17.57 6.78
C LEU A 40 18.37 16.38 5.95
N ILE A 41 17.10 16.41 5.54
CA ILE A 41 16.51 15.34 4.72
C ILE A 41 17.21 15.28 3.36
N PHE A 42 17.32 16.41 2.67
CA PHE A 42 17.79 16.46 1.29
C PHE A 42 19.31 16.36 1.13
N ALA A 43 20.09 16.63 2.18
CA ALA A 43 21.51 16.27 2.21
C ALA A 43 21.75 14.77 2.02
N ASN A 44 20.73 13.93 2.28
CA ASN A 44 20.80 12.47 2.13
C ASN A 44 20.18 11.97 0.81
N ILE A 45 19.80 12.85 -0.12
CA ILE A 45 19.12 12.48 -1.38
C ILE A 45 20.01 12.81 -2.59
N ARG A 46 20.02 11.91 -3.59
CA ARG A 46 20.93 12.00 -4.75
C ARG A 46 20.35 12.74 -5.96
N LEU A 47 19.03 12.80 -6.06
CA LEU A 47 18.31 13.35 -7.21
C LEU A 47 17.39 14.46 -6.73
N ASP A 48 17.51 15.64 -7.34
CA ASP A 48 16.77 16.84 -6.94
C ASP A 48 15.26 16.71 -7.16
N ILE A 49 14.84 15.85 -8.10
CA ILE A 49 13.42 15.57 -8.41
C ILE A 49 12.62 15.16 -7.17
N VAL A 50 13.23 14.46 -6.22
CA VAL A 50 12.55 14.06 -4.96
C VAL A 50 12.13 15.30 -4.16
N SER A 51 12.94 16.36 -4.20
CA SER A 51 12.64 17.63 -3.54
C SER A 51 11.59 18.43 -4.28
N GLU A 52 11.53 18.28 -5.60
CA GLU A 52 10.53 18.91 -6.45
C GLU A 52 9.17 18.24 -6.25
N ASP A 53 9.13 16.91 -6.18
CA ASP A 53 7.95 16.11 -5.85
C ASP A 53 7.40 16.48 -4.47
N MET A 54 8.25 16.58 -3.43
CA MET A 54 7.80 17.03 -2.11
C MET A 54 7.18 18.43 -2.14
N ARG A 55 7.71 19.37 -2.94
CA ARG A 55 7.11 20.70 -3.11
C ARG A 55 5.77 20.63 -3.85
N ALA A 56 5.65 19.75 -4.85
CA ALA A 56 4.41 19.52 -5.57
C ALA A 56 3.32 18.96 -4.65
N GLU A 57 3.65 17.96 -3.82
CA GLU A 57 2.74 17.41 -2.80
C GLU A 57 2.29 18.47 -1.79
N MET A 58 3.23 19.30 -1.30
CA MET A 58 2.90 20.44 -0.44
C MET A 58 1.95 21.43 -1.14
N GLY A 59 2.18 21.72 -2.42
CA GLY A 59 1.31 22.57 -3.22
C GLY A 59 -0.11 22.00 -3.35
N ALA A 60 -0.24 20.69 -3.55
CA ALA A 60 -1.54 20.00 -3.58
C ALA A 60 -2.28 20.13 -2.24
N CYS A 61 -1.59 19.96 -1.12
CA CYS A 61 -2.15 20.16 0.22
C CYS A 61 -2.67 21.60 0.44
N VAL A 62 -1.92 22.62 0.01
CA VAL A 62 -2.37 24.04 0.10
C VAL A 62 -3.62 24.29 -0.73
N VAL A 63 -3.72 23.68 -1.93
CA VAL A 63 -4.94 23.77 -2.74
C VAL A 63 -6.11 23.08 -2.03
N GLY A 64 -5.89 21.91 -1.45
CA GLY A 64 -6.88 21.17 -0.66
C GLY A 64 -7.38 21.97 0.55
N GLU A 65 -6.47 22.54 1.34
CA GLU A 65 -6.76 23.41 2.48
C GLU A 65 -7.66 24.58 2.06
N ARG A 66 -7.29 25.32 1.02
CA ARG A 66 -8.08 26.46 0.53
C ARG A 66 -9.49 26.05 0.12
N ARG A 67 -9.65 24.89 -0.54
CA ARG A 67 -10.96 24.38 -0.96
C ARG A 67 -11.80 23.94 0.23
N LEU A 68 -11.19 23.29 1.20
CA LEU A 68 -11.84 22.85 2.42
C LEU A 68 -12.31 24.04 3.27
N LEU A 69 -11.45 25.05 3.45
CA LEU A 69 -11.80 26.29 4.15
C LEU A 69 -12.95 27.02 3.46
N ALA A 70 -12.91 27.17 2.13
CA ALA A 70 -14.01 27.79 1.40
C ALA A 70 -15.35 27.05 1.57
N LEU A 71 -15.32 25.72 1.71
CA LEU A 71 -16.51 24.91 2.01
C LEU A 71 -17.03 25.18 3.43
N ILE A 72 -16.12 25.21 4.41
CA ILE A 72 -16.43 25.48 5.81
C ILE A 72 -16.95 26.90 5.99
N ASP A 73 -16.37 27.90 5.32
CA ASP A 73 -16.83 29.30 5.37
C ASP A 73 -18.24 29.44 4.81
N LYS A 74 -18.58 28.66 3.78
CA LYS A 74 -19.90 28.71 3.13
C LYS A 74 -20.99 28.03 3.95
N TYR A 75 -20.70 26.87 4.57
CA TYR A 75 -21.71 26.03 5.20
C TYR A 75 -21.63 25.99 6.73
N GLY A 76 -20.55 26.49 7.32
CA GLY A 76 -20.27 26.40 8.75
C GLY A 76 -19.57 25.10 9.14
N HIS A 77 -18.72 25.18 10.17
CA HIS A 77 -17.95 24.05 10.67
C HIS A 77 -18.84 22.91 11.22
N GLU A 78 -19.91 23.25 11.94
CA GLU A 78 -20.85 22.28 12.52
C GLU A 78 -21.53 21.45 11.42
N THR A 79 -22.13 22.12 10.43
CA THR A 79 -22.76 21.44 9.28
C THR A 79 -21.76 20.59 8.50
N PHE A 80 -20.53 21.06 8.31
CA PHE A 80 -19.48 20.26 7.68
C PHE A 80 -19.22 18.95 8.44
N CYS A 81 -19.10 19.03 9.78
CA CYS A 81 -18.85 17.87 10.62
C CYS A 81 -20.02 16.90 10.60
N ASP A 82 -21.26 17.40 10.66
CA ASP A 82 -22.46 16.57 10.60
C ASP A 82 -22.59 15.84 9.27
N VAL A 83 -22.44 16.56 8.14
CA VAL A 83 -22.51 15.96 6.80
C VAL A 83 -21.42 14.91 6.60
N LYS A 84 -20.20 15.17 7.07
CA LYS A 84 -19.10 14.19 7.04
C LYS A 84 -19.49 12.89 7.75
N GLN A 85 -20.06 12.99 8.95
CA GLN A 85 -20.49 11.81 9.70
C GLN A 85 -21.62 11.05 9.00
N HIS A 86 -22.59 11.77 8.43
CA HIS A 86 -23.65 11.15 7.62
C HIS A 86 -23.08 10.44 6.38
N LEU A 87 -22.07 11.01 5.72
CA LEU A 87 -21.42 10.39 4.58
C LEU A 87 -20.70 9.09 4.97
N PHE A 88 -19.99 9.08 6.10
CA PHE A 88 -19.30 7.88 6.59
C PHE A 88 -20.31 6.79 6.96
N GLU A 89 -21.40 7.15 7.65
CA GLU A 89 -22.45 6.20 8.00
C GLU A 89 -23.17 5.63 6.78
N ALA A 90 -23.48 6.47 5.78
CA ALA A 90 -24.07 6.02 4.52
C ALA A 90 -23.15 5.05 3.79
N THR A 91 -21.86 5.40 3.69
CA THR A 91 -20.85 4.56 3.05
C THR A 91 -20.68 3.22 3.77
N ARG A 92 -20.69 3.22 5.11
CA ARG A 92 -20.67 1.99 5.93
C ARG A 92 -21.84 1.09 5.60
N LYS A 93 -23.06 1.63 5.53
CA LYS A 93 -24.25 0.86 5.17
C LYS A 93 -24.17 0.28 3.76
N MET A 94 -23.65 1.05 2.79
CA MET A 94 -23.44 0.59 1.43
C MET A 94 -22.44 -0.58 1.40
N MET A 95 -21.31 -0.43 2.09
CA MET A 95 -20.29 -1.48 2.16
C MET A 95 -20.78 -2.74 2.87
N GLN A 96 -21.50 -2.61 3.98
CA GLN A 96 -22.08 -3.76 4.67
C GLN A 96 -23.14 -4.48 3.81
N ALA A 97 -23.95 -3.73 3.05
CA ALA A 97 -24.90 -4.31 2.11
C ALA A 97 -24.17 -5.07 0.99
N GLU A 98 -23.08 -4.51 0.48
CA GLU A 98 -22.24 -5.13 -0.54
C GLU A 98 -21.57 -6.42 -0.02
N ILE A 99 -21.01 -6.41 1.19
CA ILE A 99 -20.45 -7.61 1.84
C ILE A 99 -21.51 -8.70 2.01
N ARG A 100 -22.77 -8.36 2.33
CA ARG A 100 -23.87 -9.34 2.44
C ARG A 100 -24.22 -10.03 1.12
N THR A 101 -23.77 -9.51 -0.02
CA THR A 101 -23.94 -10.20 -1.31
C THR A 101 -22.94 -11.35 -1.50
N ILE A 102 -21.86 -11.38 -0.73
CA ILE A 102 -20.93 -12.49 -0.67
C ILE A 102 -21.55 -13.57 0.23
N PRO A 103 -21.59 -14.85 -0.19
CA PRO A 103 -22.07 -15.92 0.66
C PRO A 103 -21.38 -15.90 2.03
N GLN A 104 -22.14 -16.18 3.09
CA GLN A 104 -21.56 -16.29 4.43
C GLN A 104 -20.73 -17.58 4.52
N GLY A 105 -19.58 -17.50 5.16
CA GLY A 105 -18.68 -18.64 5.29
C GLY A 105 -17.25 -18.25 5.61
N SER A 106 -16.39 -19.25 5.59
CA SER A 106 -14.94 -19.11 5.73
C SER A 106 -14.28 -19.68 4.49
N TYR A 107 -13.38 -18.92 3.89
CA TYR A 107 -12.72 -19.24 2.64
C TYR A 107 -11.21 -19.13 2.79
N GLU A 108 -10.48 -20.08 2.23
CA GLU A 108 -9.02 -20.14 2.36
C GLU A 108 -8.36 -19.98 1.01
N GLY A 109 -7.29 -19.19 0.98
CA GLY A 109 -6.50 -18.96 -0.21
C GLY A 109 -5.03 -18.79 0.14
N GLN A 110 -4.17 -19.15 -0.80
CA GLN A 110 -2.74 -19.05 -0.62
C GLN A 110 -2.03 -18.65 -1.92
N ALA A 111 -0.90 -17.98 -1.78
CA ALA A 111 -0.01 -17.64 -2.88
C ALA A 111 1.44 -17.80 -2.46
N THR A 112 2.29 -18.12 -3.44
CA THR A 112 3.72 -18.34 -3.22
C THR A 112 4.50 -17.07 -3.58
N VAL A 113 5.34 -16.65 -2.65
CA VAL A 113 6.39 -15.65 -2.85
C VAL A 113 7.70 -16.41 -3.10
N TYR A 114 8.39 -16.05 -4.18
CA TYR A 114 9.65 -16.67 -4.57
C TYR A 114 10.80 -15.72 -4.30
N PHE A 115 11.94 -16.29 -3.89
CA PHE A 115 13.22 -15.61 -3.69
C PHE A 115 13.18 -14.45 -2.69
N ASP A 116 13.82 -14.63 -1.54
CA ASP A 116 13.92 -13.60 -0.49
C ASP A 116 14.98 -12.52 -0.74
N GLY A 117 15.61 -12.52 -1.92
CA GLY A 117 16.73 -11.65 -2.26
C GLY A 117 18.11 -12.22 -1.88
N LYS A 118 18.17 -13.34 -1.14
CA LYS A 118 19.42 -13.89 -0.58
C LYS A 118 19.65 -15.35 -0.88
N ASN A 119 18.63 -16.18 -0.74
CA ASN A 119 18.69 -17.62 -0.78
C ASN A 119 18.05 -18.11 -2.08
N PRO A 120 18.85 -18.48 -3.10
CA PRO A 120 18.32 -18.99 -4.36
C PRO A 120 17.38 -20.19 -4.13
N GLY A 121 16.19 -20.13 -4.73
CA GLY A 121 15.18 -21.19 -4.59
C GLY A 121 14.33 -21.12 -3.33
N SER A 122 14.48 -20.11 -2.46
CA SER A 122 13.60 -19.92 -1.31
C SER A 122 12.15 -19.66 -1.74
N THR A 123 11.20 -20.21 -0.99
CA THR A 123 9.77 -20.00 -1.19
C THR A 123 9.09 -19.69 0.13
N TYR A 124 8.11 -18.79 0.11
CA TYR A 124 7.29 -18.40 1.24
C TYR A 124 5.83 -18.39 0.82
N GLN A 125 4.93 -18.68 1.75
CA GLN A 125 3.50 -18.78 1.52
C GLN A 125 2.78 -17.66 2.26
N ILE A 126 2.03 -16.87 1.50
CA ILE A 126 0.96 -16.02 2.04
C ILE A 126 -0.28 -16.90 2.14
N ARG A 127 -0.89 -16.94 3.33
CA ARG A 127 -2.11 -17.69 3.61
C ARG A 127 -3.13 -16.73 4.20
N VAL A 128 -4.33 -16.71 3.62
CA VAL A 128 -5.44 -15.89 4.10
C VAL A 128 -6.67 -16.77 4.33
N ARG A 129 -7.27 -16.63 5.51
CA ARG A 129 -8.63 -17.09 5.79
C ARG A 129 -9.56 -15.90 5.82
N ILE A 130 -10.55 -15.89 4.93
CA ILE A 130 -11.54 -14.83 4.79
C ILE A 130 -12.85 -15.30 5.39
N THR A 131 -13.29 -14.66 6.46
CA THR A 131 -14.59 -14.93 7.09
C THR A 131 -15.58 -13.85 6.74
N VAL A 132 -16.73 -14.22 6.18
CA VAL A 132 -17.84 -13.31 5.87
C VAL A 132 -19.01 -13.62 6.80
N ALA A 133 -19.40 -12.65 7.62
CA ALA A 133 -20.51 -12.77 8.56
C ALA A 133 -21.20 -11.42 8.80
N ASP A 134 -22.53 -11.40 8.74
CA ASP A 134 -23.38 -10.26 9.14
C ASP A 134 -23.05 -8.89 8.49
N GLY A 135 -22.48 -8.89 7.29
CA GLY A 135 -22.04 -7.66 6.59
C GLY A 135 -20.68 -7.15 7.05
N ARG A 136 -19.91 -7.97 7.76
CA ARG A 136 -18.49 -7.78 8.06
C ARG A 136 -17.66 -8.83 7.33
N ILE A 137 -16.41 -8.48 7.06
CA ILE A 137 -15.43 -9.36 6.42
C ILE A 137 -14.11 -9.28 7.18
N THR A 138 -13.56 -10.43 7.56
CA THR A 138 -12.28 -10.54 8.28
C THR A 138 -11.27 -11.24 7.38
N PHE A 139 -10.12 -10.61 7.16
CA PHE A 139 -8.97 -11.18 6.47
C PHE A 139 -7.92 -11.58 7.50
N ASP A 140 -7.77 -12.88 7.73
CA ASP A 140 -6.86 -13.42 8.72
C ASP A 140 -5.64 -14.06 8.06
N TYR A 141 -4.48 -13.44 8.26
CA TYR A 141 -3.19 -13.87 7.74
C TYR A 141 -2.34 -14.60 8.79
N SER A 142 -2.94 -15.05 9.90
CA SER A 142 -2.19 -15.59 11.04
C SER A 142 -1.36 -16.82 10.70
N GLU A 143 -1.74 -17.55 9.66
CA GLU A 143 -0.99 -18.70 9.21
C GLU A 143 0.14 -18.33 8.26
N THR A 144 0.28 -17.10 7.76
CA THR A 144 1.32 -16.71 6.77
C THR A 144 2.74 -17.00 7.27
N ASP A 145 3.65 -17.36 6.35
CA ASP A 145 5.03 -17.71 6.68
C ASP A 145 5.77 -16.57 7.42
N PRO A 146 6.77 -16.92 8.27
CA PRO A 146 7.63 -15.95 8.92
C PRO A 146 8.31 -15.00 7.93
N GLN A 147 8.70 -13.83 8.43
CA GLN A 147 9.51 -12.87 7.68
C GLN A 147 10.80 -13.50 7.14
N THR A 148 11.27 -12.99 6.01
CA THR A 148 12.51 -13.41 5.37
C THR A 148 13.74 -12.81 6.07
N PRO A 149 14.93 -13.43 5.93
CA PRO A 149 16.19 -12.84 6.37
C PRO A 149 16.72 -11.75 5.41
N GLY A 150 16.00 -11.46 4.31
CA GLY A 150 16.34 -10.45 3.31
C GLY A 150 15.39 -9.26 3.35
N PHE A 151 15.28 -8.58 2.21
CA PHE A 151 14.48 -7.36 2.06
C PHE A 151 13.04 -7.61 1.56
N VAL A 152 12.72 -8.87 1.23
CA VAL A 152 11.41 -9.32 0.75
C VAL A 152 10.46 -9.48 1.94
N ASN A 153 10.11 -8.36 2.56
CA ASN A 153 9.13 -8.28 3.63
C ASN A 153 8.24 -7.05 3.46
N GLY A 154 7.04 -7.10 4.02
CA GLY A 154 6.11 -5.99 4.09
C GLY A 154 5.94 -5.45 5.50
N THR A 155 5.47 -4.21 5.59
CA THR A 155 4.92 -3.64 6.81
C THR A 155 3.44 -3.99 6.92
N TYR A 156 2.88 -3.99 8.14
CA TYR A 156 1.43 -4.08 8.37
C TYR A 156 0.65 -3.15 7.43
N THR A 157 1.06 -1.88 7.33
CA THR A 157 0.36 -0.86 6.53
C THR A 157 0.34 -1.19 5.04
N SER A 158 1.47 -1.64 4.48
CA SER A 158 1.55 -2.06 3.07
C SER A 158 0.60 -3.22 2.78
N SER A 159 0.62 -4.24 3.65
CA SER A 159 -0.19 -5.46 3.47
C SER A 159 -1.67 -5.23 3.72
N ALA A 160 -2.03 -4.40 4.70
CA ALA A 160 -3.41 -3.98 4.94
C ALA A 160 -3.95 -3.14 3.77
N SER A 161 -3.16 -2.20 3.24
CA SER A 161 -3.54 -1.44 2.04
C SER A 161 -3.72 -2.34 0.81
N ALA A 162 -2.83 -3.32 0.60
CA ALA A 162 -2.98 -4.31 -0.47
C ALA A 162 -4.26 -5.14 -0.33
N THR A 163 -4.61 -5.54 0.90
CA THR A 163 -5.85 -6.27 1.21
C THR A 163 -7.08 -5.45 0.87
N ILE A 164 -7.13 -4.20 1.34
CA ILE A 164 -8.24 -3.28 1.05
C ILE A 164 -8.35 -3.05 -0.45
N LEU A 165 -7.25 -2.70 -1.11
CA LEU A 165 -7.24 -2.45 -2.56
C LEU A 165 -7.77 -3.64 -3.35
N THR A 166 -7.31 -4.86 -3.03
CA THR A 166 -7.74 -6.09 -3.70
C THR A 166 -9.24 -6.31 -3.51
N PHE A 167 -9.73 -6.17 -2.29
CA PHE A 167 -11.14 -6.34 -2.01
C PHE A 167 -12.01 -5.28 -2.70
N LEU A 168 -11.55 -4.04 -2.78
CA LEU A 168 -12.25 -2.95 -3.48
C LEU A 168 -12.39 -3.20 -4.99
N GLN A 169 -11.54 -4.03 -5.59
CA GLN A 169 -11.67 -4.44 -6.99
C GLN A 169 -12.80 -5.46 -7.21
N MET A 170 -13.34 -6.07 -6.15
CA MET A 170 -14.33 -7.16 -6.19
C MET A 170 -15.73 -6.70 -5.75
N VAL A 171 -15.89 -5.41 -5.46
CA VAL A 171 -17.12 -4.82 -4.91
C VAL A 171 -17.58 -3.66 -5.78
N ASN A 172 -18.79 -3.16 -5.52
CA ASN A 172 -19.35 -2.05 -6.27
C ASN A 172 -18.42 -0.81 -6.29
N PRO A 173 -17.91 -0.38 -7.47
CA PRO A 173 -16.98 0.74 -7.58
C PRO A 173 -17.62 2.11 -7.29
N ASP A 174 -18.95 2.19 -7.21
CA ASP A 174 -19.69 3.43 -6.91
C ASP A 174 -19.77 3.73 -5.40
N ILE A 175 -19.27 2.84 -4.53
CA ILE A 175 -19.21 3.08 -3.09
C ILE A 175 -18.19 4.18 -2.79
N PRO A 176 -18.56 5.26 -2.05
CA PRO A 176 -17.62 6.34 -1.75
C PRO A 176 -16.39 5.88 -0.96
N HIS A 177 -15.19 6.34 -1.36
CA HIS A 177 -13.95 6.01 -0.63
C HIS A 177 -13.75 6.92 0.59
N ASN A 178 -14.13 6.42 1.77
CA ASN A 178 -13.90 7.09 3.06
C ASN A 178 -13.85 6.07 4.22
N GLU A 179 -13.78 6.55 5.46
CA GLU A 179 -13.68 5.72 6.67
C GLU A 179 -14.83 4.69 6.81
N GLY A 180 -16.03 5.03 6.36
CA GLY A 180 -17.17 4.11 6.38
C GLY A 180 -16.97 2.86 5.52
N MET A 181 -16.20 2.97 4.44
CA MET A 181 -15.91 1.86 3.53
C MET A 181 -14.99 0.80 4.16
N VAL A 182 -14.06 1.22 5.02
CA VAL A 182 -13.09 0.30 5.64
C VAL A 182 -13.54 -0.22 7.01
N GLU A 183 -14.47 0.45 7.69
CA GLU A 183 -14.97 0.03 9.01
C GLU A 183 -15.49 -1.42 9.08
N PRO A 184 -16.22 -1.98 8.09
CA PRO A 184 -16.68 -3.36 8.17
C PRO A 184 -15.60 -4.40 7.80
N ILE A 185 -14.37 -3.95 7.52
CA ILE A 185 -13.24 -4.79 7.13
C ILE A 185 -12.29 -4.94 8.33
N GLU A 186 -12.09 -6.17 8.78
CA GLU A 186 -11.10 -6.51 9.80
C GLU A 186 -9.89 -7.18 9.14
N ILE A 187 -8.68 -6.79 9.54
CA ILE A 187 -7.42 -7.29 8.95
C ILE A 187 -6.47 -7.70 10.07
N ILE A 188 -6.17 -8.99 10.13
CA ILE A 188 -5.30 -9.61 11.14
C ILE A 188 -4.03 -10.06 10.45
N ILE A 189 -2.91 -9.39 10.76
CA ILE A 189 -1.58 -9.73 10.22
C ILE A 189 -0.57 -9.74 11.37
N PRO A 190 -0.23 -10.91 11.94
CA PRO A 190 0.70 -10.97 13.05
C PRO A 190 2.08 -10.39 12.71
N GLU A 191 2.66 -9.68 13.67
CA GLU A 191 4.05 -9.25 13.59
C GLU A 191 4.99 -10.46 13.50
N GLY A 192 6.07 -10.34 12.75
CA GLY A 192 7.04 -11.43 12.53
C GLY A 192 6.78 -12.26 11.27
N THR A 193 5.73 -11.94 10.51
CA THR A 193 5.40 -12.60 9.24
C THR A 193 5.96 -11.84 8.05
N ILE A 194 6.02 -12.47 6.87
CA ILE A 194 6.46 -11.79 5.64
C ILE A 194 5.59 -10.58 5.26
N LEU A 195 4.34 -10.54 5.74
CA LEU A 195 3.40 -9.43 5.51
C LEU A 195 3.43 -8.35 6.61
N ASN A 196 4.05 -8.61 7.75
CA ASN A 196 4.22 -7.64 8.83
C ASN A 196 5.50 -7.96 9.60
N ALA A 197 6.64 -7.66 8.98
CA ALA A 197 7.92 -8.01 9.56
C ALA A 197 8.19 -7.22 10.85
N ALA A 198 8.74 -7.92 11.83
CA ALA A 198 9.17 -7.35 13.08
C ALA A 198 10.38 -6.44 12.86
N TYR A 199 10.43 -5.37 13.63
CA TYR A 199 11.61 -4.51 13.69
C TYR A 199 12.85 -5.30 14.15
N PRO A 200 14.03 -5.14 13.52
CA PRO A 200 14.41 -4.10 12.55
C PRO A 200 14.50 -4.57 11.09
N ALA A 201 13.74 -5.57 10.67
CA ALA A 201 13.88 -6.17 9.34
C ALA A 201 13.75 -5.16 8.18
N ALA A 202 14.40 -5.48 7.06
CA ALA A 202 14.26 -4.75 5.81
C ALA A 202 12.87 -5.00 5.19
N THR A 203 12.20 -3.95 4.70
CA THR A 203 10.79 -3.96 4.25
C THR A 203 10.50 -3.22 2.94
N THR A 204 11.52 -2.71 2.22
CA THR A 204 11.33 -1.90 1.00
C THR A 204 10.57 -2.64 -0.08
N PHE A 205 10.71 -3.97 -0.15
CA PHE A 205 10.01 -4.80 -1.12
C PHE A 205 8.53 -5.00 -0.80
N GLY A 206 8.03 -4.54 0.35
CA GLY A 206 6.66 -4.78 0.82
C GLY A 206 5.57 -4.42 -0.18
N ASN A 207 5.77 -3.35 -0.97
CA ASN A 207 4.84 -2.95 -2.02
C ASN A 207 4.71 -4.02 -3.14
N HIS A 208 5.74 -4.84 -3.33
CA HIS A 208 5.78 -5.92 -4.31
C HIS A 208 5.26 -7.27 -3.76
N LEU A 209 4.89 -7.32 -2.48
CA LEU A 209 4.08 -8.39 -1.92
C LEU A 209 2.57 -8.17 -2.14
N CYS A 210 2.17 -7.03 -2.71
CA CYS A 210 0.77 -6.75 -3.04
C CYS A 210 0.18 -7.76 -4.06
N PRO A 211 0.84 -8.10 -5.19
CA PRO A 211 0.30 -9.10 -6.12
C PRO A 211 0.12 -10.52 -5.55
N PRO A 212 1.09 -11.13 -4.84
CA PRO A 212 0.85 -12.45 -4.26
C PRO A 212 -0.17 -12.38 -3.11
N ASN A 213 -0.24 -11.28 -2.36
CA ASN A 213 -1.33 -11.07 -1.41
C ASN A 213 -2.71 -11.06 -2.11
N ALA A 214 -2.82 -10.33 -3.22
CA ALA A 214 -4.03 -10.28 -4.02
C ALA A 214 -4.42 -11.66 -4.58
N ASP A 215 -3.45 -12.43 -5.08
CA ASP A 215 -3.67 -13.79 -5.57
C ASP A 215 -4.22 -14.72 -4.46
N ALA A 216 -3.75 -14.59 -3.22
CA ALA A 216 -4.28 -15.37 -2.10
C ALA A 216 -5.75 -15.04 -1.83
N ILE A 217 -6.12 -13.75 -1.83
CA ILE A 217 -7.51 -13.30 -1.65
C ILE A 217 -8.39 -13.77 -2.81
N ILE A 218 -7.94 -13.60 -4.05
CA ILE A 218 -8.63 -14.04 -5.26
C ILE A 218 -8.93 -15.53 -5.18
N ARG A 219 -7.94 -16.36 -4.82
CA ARG A 219 -8.11 -17.82 -4.71
C ARG A 219 -9.10 -18.22 -3.62
N ALA A 220 -9.16 -17.49 -2.52
CA ALA A 220 -10.14 -17.71 -1.46
C ALA A 220 -11.56 -17.40 -1.93
N LEU A 221 -11.77 -16.27 -2.63
CA LEU A 221 -13.11 -15.79 -2.99
C LEU A 221 -13.63 -16.31 -4.34
N ALA A 222 -12.76 -16.77 -5.24
CA ALA A 222 -13.15 -17.29 -6.56
C ALA A 222 -14.26 -18.37 -6.54
N PRO A 223 -14.30 -19.32 -5.59
CA PRO A 223 -15.37 -20.32 -5.53
C PRO A 223 -16.77 -19.75 -5.24
N VAL A 224 -16.86 -18.53 -4.66
CA VAL A 224 -18.13 -17.97 -4.18
C VAL A 224 -18.56 -16.67 -4.87
N ILE A 225 -17.62 -15.94 -5.49
CA ILE A 225 -17.89 -14.75 -6.30
C ILE A 225 -17.12 -14.77 -7.63
N PRO A 226 -17.23 -15.83 -8.45
CA PRO A 226 -16.40 -16.02 -9.65
C PRO A 226 -16.51 -14.86 -10.64
N ASP A 227 -17.70 -14.25 -10.79
CA ASP A 227 -17.93 -13.14 -11.73
C ASP A 227 -17.31 -11.80 -11.29
N ARG A 228 -16.65 -11.76 -10.12
CA ARG A 228 -16.07 -10.54 -9.52
C ARG A 228 -14.56 -10.64 -9.30
N VAL A 229 -13.97 -11.78 -9.66
CA VAL A 229 -12.54 -12.02 -9.53
C VAL A 229 -11.94 -12.35 -10.88
N THR A 230 -10.62 -12.28 -10.96
CA THR A 230 -9.85 -12.70 -12.13
C THR A 230 -9.07 -13.96 -11.79
N ALA A 231 -8.47 -14.63 -12.76
CA ALA A 231 -7.59 -15.80 -12.55
C ALA A 231 -6.22 -15.45 -11.92
N GLY A 232 -6.14 -14.33 -11.20
CA GLY A 232 -4.91 -13.76 -10.62
C GLY A 232 -4.44 -12.52 -11.35
N TRP A 233 -3.39 -11.91 -10.81
CA TRP A 233 -2.73 -10.76 -11.44
C TRP A 233 -1.28 -11.09 -11.82
N ASN A 234 -0.72 -10.36 -12.79
CA ASN A 234 0.70 -10.51 -13.06
C ASN A 234 1.52 -10.20 -11.81
N GLN A 235 2.48 -11.07 -11.49
CA GLN A 235 3.50 -10.73 -10.51
C GLN A 235 4.36 -9.61 -11.11
N LEU A 236 4.57 -8.51 -10.36
CA LEU A 236 5.39 -7.40 -10.85
C LEU A 236 6.85 -7.86 -10.92
N LEU A 237 7.42 -7.79 -12.12
CA LEU A 237 8.86 -7.91 -12.31
C LEU A 237 9.48 -6.54 -12.02
N CYS A 238 9.93 -6.30 -10.79
CA CYS A 238 10.60 -5.05 -10.45
C CYS A 238 12.00 -5.02 -11.08
N ALA A 239 12.23 -4.07 -12.00
CA ALA A 239 13.53 -3.81 -12.60
C ALA A 239 13.83 -2.32 -12.44
N LEU A 240 14.99 -2.02 -11.84
CA LEU A 240 15.48 -0.66 -11.68
C LEU A 240 16.61 -0.39 -12.64
N THR A 241 16.50 0.72 -13.37
CA THR A 241 17.57 1.22 -14.24
C THR A 241 18.09 2.53 -13.69
N THR A 242 19.40 2.68 -13.62
CA THR A 242 20.05 3.91 -13.18
C THR A 242 21.22 4.23 -14.07
N GLY A 243 21.50 5.51 -14.26
CA GLY A 243 22.61 5.95 -15.09
C GLY A 243 22.62 7.46 -15.32
N VAL A 244 23.28 7.84 -16.41
CA VAL A 244 23.31 9.21 -16.92
C VAL A 244 22.68 9.20 -18.30
N ASP A 245 21.68 10.06 -18.54
CA ASP A 245 21.09 10.23 -19.87
C ASP A 245 22.16 10.83 -20.80
N PRO A 246 22.61 10.12 -21.86
CA PRO A 246 23.65 10.63 -22.75
C PRO A 246 23.20 11.84 -23.57
N ARG A 247 21.89 12.12 -23.65
CA ARG A 247 21.32 13.26 -24.40
C ARG A 247 21.38 14.56 -23.59
N LYS A 248 21.26 14.45 -22.27
CA LYS A 248 21.13 15.61 -21.36
C LYS A 248 22.29 15.73 -20.36
N GLY A 249 23.04 14.65 -20.13
CA GLY A 249 24.06 14.58 -19.08
C GLY A 249 23.48 14.48 -17.66
N GLU A 250 22.18 14.23 -17.53
CA GLU A 250 21.46 14.19 -16.24
C GLU A 250 21.46 12.78 -15.65
N LYS A 251 21.60 12.67 -14.32
CA LYS A 251 21.47 11.39 -13.62
C LYS A 251 20.00 10.98 -13.54
N PHE A 252 19.72 9.69 -13.67
CA PHE A 252 18.37 9.16 -13.51
C PHE A 252 18.33 7.86 -12.72
N VAL A 253 17.16 7.61 -12.16
CA VAL A 253 16.71 6.33 -11.63
C VAL A 253 15.29 6.15 -12.15
N ASP A 254 15.02 5.00 -12.77
CA ASP A 254 13.70 4.63 -13.25
C ASP A 254 13.36 3.22 -12.76
N ILE A 255 12.18 3.07 -12.19
CA ILE A 255 11.63 1.80 -11.70
C ILE A 255 10.85 1.05 -12.79
N GLY A 256 10.83 1.56 -14.03
CA GLY A 256 10.16 0.94 -15.17
C GLY A 256 8.64 0.84 -15.01
N PHE A 257 8.02 1.72 -14.20
CA PHE A 257 6.64 1.56 -13.73
C PHE A 257 5.62 1.27 -14.83
N MET A 258 5.74 1.95 -15.98
CA MET A 258 4.82 1.79 -17.12
C MET A 258 5.15 0.57 -17.99
N GLY A 259 6.40 0.11 -18.00
CA GLY A 259 6.87 -1.01 -18.83
C GLY A 259 6.78 -2.38 -18.15
N LEU A 260 6.57 -2.40 -16.83
CA LEU A 260 6.63 -3.63 -16.01
C LEU A 260 5.27 -4.07 -15.46
N LYS A 261 4.21 -3.29 -15.71
CA LYS A 261 2.83 -3.71 -15.40
C LYS A 261 2.34 -4.69 -16.47
N GLY A 262 2.09 -5.93 -16.06
CA GLY A 262 1.46 -6.94 -16.90
C GLY A 262 -0.06 -6.84 -16.91
N GLY A 263 -0.69 -7.86 -17.48
CA GLY A 263 -2.14 -7.95 -17.61
C GLY A 263 -2.82 -8.64 -16.43
N SER A 264 -4.13 -8.42 -16.33
CA SER A 264 -5.02 -9.23 -15.52
C SER A 264 -5.12 -10.64 -16.06
N GLY A 265 -5.32 -11.63 -15.19
CA GLY A 265 -5.87 -12.93 -15.56
C GLY A 265 -7.27 -12.80 -16.18
N ALA A 266 -7.71 -13.87 -16.84
CA ALA A 266 -9.07 -13.96 -17.39
C ALA A 266 -10.13 -13.83 -16.27
N MET A 267 -11.30 -13.30 -16.63
CA MET A 267 -12.52 -13.40 -15.82
C MET A 267 -13.09 -14.82 -15.94
#